data_AF-A0A0W8F6B1-F1
#
_entry.id   AF-A0A0W8F6B1-F1
#
_cell.length_a   1.000
_cell.length_b   1.000
_cell.length_c   1.000
_cell.angle_alpha   90.00
_cell.angle_beta   90.00
_cell.angle_gamma   90.00
#
_symmetry.space_group_name_H-M   'P 1'
#
loop_
_entity.id
_entity.type
_entity.pdbx_description
1 polymer ?
#
loop_
_entity_poly.entity_id
_entity_poly.type
_entity_poly.pdbx_seq_one_letter_code
_entity_poly.pdbx_strand_id
1 'polypeptide(L)'
;MHRRQKYMHAPLSRALREELKKRNAQLRKGDTVKVVRGDHAGTEGAVEDVDIKRCTIKVAGVSNYRADGTEVPRTIHPSNVVIVKLELEDAEREKIFERRSE
;
A
#
# COMPACT_ATOMS: atom_id res chain seq x y z
N MET A 1 -19.67 1.27 3.02
CA MET A 1 -18.18 1.38 2.96
C MET A 1 -17.56 1.01 1.61
N HIS A 2 -18.22 0.25 0.72
CA HIS A 2 -17.63 -0.21 -0.55
C HIS A 2 -17.03 0.91 -1.42
N ARG A 3 -17.67 2.10 -1.48
CA ARG A 3 -17.15 3.23 -2.28
C ARG A 3 -15.77 3.71 -1.84
N ARG A 4 -15.44 3.57 -0.54
CA ARG A 4 -14.15 4.03 0.01
C ARG A 4 -12.98 3.13 -0.37
N GLN A 5 -13.24 1.89 -0.76
CA GLN A 5 -12.20 0.98 -1.26
C GLN A 5 -11.49 1.57 -2.50
N LYS A 6 -12.21 2.32 -3.34
CA LYS A 6 -11.63 3.02 -4.51
C LYS A 6 -10.56 4.06 -4.12
N TYR A 7 -10.63 4.62 -2.91
CA TYR A 7 -9.63 5.58 -2.43
C TYR A 7 -8.39 4.90 -1.84
N MET A 8 -8.45 3.58 -1.59
CA MET A 8 -7.33 2.78 -1.08
C MET A 8 -6.42 2.24 -2.20
N HIS A 9 -6.54 2.77 -3.42
CA HIS A 9 -5.69 2.36 -4.52
C HIS A 9 -4.36 3.10 -4.50
N ALA A 10 -3.27 2.36 -4.67
CA ALA A 10 -1.94 2.90 -4.86
C ALA A 10 -1.36 2.49 -6.22
N PRO A 11 -0.52 3.34 -6.83
CA PRO A 11 0.21 3.00 -8.05
C PRO A 11 1.12 1.77 -7.84
N LEU A 12 1.16 0.89 -8.85
CA LEU A 12 2.11 -0.21 -8.89
C LEU A 12 3.51 0.27 -9.31
N SER A 13 4.56 -0.47 -8.95
CA SER A 13 5.92 -0.28 -9.45
C SER A 13 6.00 -0.52 -10.97
N ARG A 14 7.00 0.02 -11.65
CA ARG A 14 7.11 -0.13 -13.13
C ARG A 14 7.11 -1.59 -13.57
N ALA A 15 7.89 -2.44 -12.88
CA ALA A 15 7.93 -3.88 -13.15
C ALA A 15 6.54 -4.53 -13.04
N LEU A 16 5.81 -4.29 -11.94
CA LEU A 16 4.47 -4.85 -11.75
C LEU A 16 3.44 -4.29 -12.73
N ARG A 17 3.61 -3.05 -13.22
CA ARG A 17 2.72 -2.48 -14.24
C ARG A 17 2.88 -3.17 -15.58
N GLU A 18 4.09 -3.56 -15.94
CA GLU A 18 4.38 -4.24 -17.19
C GLU A 18 3.84 -5.67 -17.15
N GLU A 19 4.06 -6.38 -16.04
CA GLU A 19 3.58 -7.76 -15.83
C GLU A 19 2.04 -7.84 -15.77
N LEU A 20 1.43 -7.03 -14.90
CA LEU A 20 -0.02 -7.10 -14.64
C LEU A 20 -0.86 -6.20 -15.55
N LYS A 21 -0.22 -5.45 -16.46
CA LYS A 21 -0.83 -4.44 -17.36
C LYS A 21 -1.78 -3.45 -16.65
N LYS A 22 -1.60 -3.24 -15.34
CA LYS A 22 -2.43 -2.35 -14.51
C LYS A 22 -1.62 -1.18 -13.97
N ARG A 23 -2.25 -0.01 -13.86
CA ARG A 23 -1.60 1.18 -13.30
C ARG A 23 -1.54 1.18 -11.78
N ASN A 24 -2.59 0.67 -11.12
CA ASN A 24 -2.78 0.72 -9.68
C ASN A 24 -3.55 -0.50 -9.17
N ALA A 25 -3.44 -0.74 -7.87
CA ALA A 25 -4.12 -1.81 -7.16
C ALA A 25 -4.60 -1.33 -5.78
N GLN A 26 -5.60 -2.00 -5.23
CA GLN A 26 -6.02 -1.78 -3.86
C GLN A 26 -4.96 -2.34 -2.91
N LEU A 27 -4.55 -1.52 -1.93
CA LEU A 27 -3.65 -1.93 -0.86
C LEU A 27 -4.32 -2.92 0.09
N ARG A 28 -3.58 -3.96 0.46
CA ARG A 28 -3.94 -4.91 1.50
C ARG A 28 -2.83 -4.99 2.55
N LYS A 29 -3.16 -5.56 3.70
CA LYS A 29 -2.17 -5.93 4.72
C LYS A 29 -1.20 -6.93 4.10
N GLY A 30 0.09 -6.81 4.43
CA GLY A 30 1.15 -7.68 3.91
C GLY A 30 1.78 -7.23 2.58
N ASP A 31 1.12 -6.37 1.81
CA ASP A 31 1.75 -5.79 0.61
C ASP A 31 3.00 -4.99 1.00
N THR A 32 4.08 -5.13 0.22
CA THR A 32 5.29 -4.32 0.41
C THR A 32 5.18 -3.05 -0.40
N VAL A 33 5.39 -1.93 0.29
CA VAL A 33 5.19 -0.62 -0.27
C VAL A 33 6.40 0.29 -0.04
N LYS A 34 6.59 1.21 -0.98
CA LYS A 34 7.60 2.26 -0.92
C LYS A 34 6.93 3.61 -0.79
N VAL A 35 7.34 4.39 0.21
CA VAL A 35 6.87 5.76 0.38
C VAL A 35 7.60 6.66 -0.62
N VAL A 36 6.84 7.41 -1.41
CA VAL A 36 7.39 8.30 -2.46
C VAL A 36 7.39 9.75 -2.01
N ARG A 37 6.49 10.12 -1.10
CA ARG A 37 6.29 11.52 -0.67
C ARG A 37 6.24 11.65 0.85
N GLY A 38 6.73 12.78 1.34
CA GLY A 38 6.78 13.13 2.76
C GLY A 38 8.14 12.86 3.39
N ASP A 39 8.21 13.00 4.72
CA ASP A 39 9.46 12.95 5.49
C ASP A 39 10.15 11.57 5.43
N HIS A 40 9.35 10.52 5.20
CA HIS A 40 9.80 9.14 5.11
C HIS A 40 9.94 8.65 3.65
N ALA A 41 10.15 9.57 2.70
CA ALA A 41 10.30 9.20 1.30
C ALA A 41 11.56 8.34 1.07
N GLY A 42 11.41 7.27 0.28
CA GLY A 42 12.47 6.31 0.00
C GLY A 42 12.41 5.04 0.85
N THR A 43 11.73 5.09 2.01
CA THR A 43 11.56 3.93 2.90
C THR A 43 10.64 2.90 2.28
N GLU A 44 11.06 1.64 2.36
CA GLU A 44 10.28 0.46 1.97
C GLU A 44 9.84 -0.31 3.21
N GLY A 45 8.61 -0.78 3.22
CA GLY A 45 8.06 -1.51 4.36
C GLY A 45 6.77 -2.26 4.02
N ALA A 46 6.43 -3.23 4.85
CA ALA A 46 5.17 -3.95 4.73
C ALA A 46 4.00 -3.12 5.29
N VAL A 47 2.81 -3.28 4.71
CA VAL A 47 1.58 -2.67 5.23
C VAL A 47 1.07 -3.48 6.42
N GLU A 48 1.10 -2.89 7.60
CA GLU A 48 0.62 -3.54 8.84
C GLU A 48 -0.90 -3.41 8.97
N ASP A 49 -1.42 -2.22 8.67
CA ASP A 49 -2.82 -1.92 8.90
C ASP A 49 -3.39 -0.97 7.84
N VAL A 50 -4.67 -1.18 7.55
CA VAL A 50 -5.41 -0.46 6.52
C VAL A 50 -6.73 0.01 7.11
N ASP A 51 -6.86 1.33 7.30
CA ASP A 51 -8.08 1.95 7.82
C ASP A 51 -8.89 2.55 6.66
N ILE A 52 -9.97 1.85 6.28
CA ILE A 52 -10.90 2.28 5.21
C ILE A 52 -11.79 3.45 5.66
N LYS A 53 -11.99 3.64 6.98
CA LYS A 53 -12.79 4.74 7.50
C LYS A 53 -12.02 6.06 7.38
N ARG A 54 -10.72 6.04 7.63
CA ARG A 54 -9.84 7.22 7.53
C ARG A 54 -9.10 7.33 6.20
N CYS A 55 -9.18 6.30 5.35
CA CYS A 55 -8.44 6.19 4.09
C CYS A 55 -6.92 6.30 4.29
N THR A 56 -6.41 5.68 5.36
CA THR A 56 -4.99 5.73 5.74
C THR A 56 -4.42 4.35 5.94
N ILE A 57 -3.12 4.21 5.70
CA ILE A 57 -2.35 2.99 5.94
C ILE A 57 -1.27 3.22 6.99
N LYS A 58 -0.87 2.15 7.68
CA LYS A 58 0.33 2.10 8.52
C LYS A 58 1.34 1.20 7.85
N VAL A 59 2.58 1.67 7.76
CA VAL A 59 3.68 0.98 7.09
C VAL A 59 4.77 0.71 8.13
N ALA A 60 5.28 -0.52 8.15
CA ALA A 60 6.39 -0.90 9.00
C ALA A 60 7.64 -0.05 8.67
N GLY A 61 8.32 0.44 9.70
CA GLY A 61 9.48 1.34 9.55
C GLY A 61 9.13 2.82 9.30
N VAL A 62 7.84 3.17 9.23
CA VAL A 62 7.41 4.57 9.17
C VAL A 62 6.76 4.96 10.51
N SER A 63 7.62 5.20 11.50
CA SER A 63 7.25 5.63 12.84
C SER A 63 7.81 7.03 13.14
N ASN A 64 7.16 7.73 14.07
CA ASN A 64 7.66 8.95 14.68
C ASN A 64 8.00 8.67 16.14
N TYR A 65 9.13 9.20 16.61
CA TYR A 65 9.51 9.14 18.02
C TYR A 65 8.81 10.26 18.80
N ARG A 66 8.19 9.90 19.93
CA ARG A 66 7.74 10.88 20.93
C ARG A 66 8.92 11.39 21.75
N ALA A 67 8.72 12.49 22.47
CA ALA A 67 9.69 13.02 23.45
C ALA A 67 10.08 11.96 24.50
N ASP A 68 9.16 11.05 24.82
CA ASP A 68 9.36 9.95 25.77
C ASP A 68 10.14 8.76 25.17
N GLY A 69 10.62 8.86 23.93
CA GLY A 69 11.35 7.79 23.23
C GLY A 69 10.48 6.66 22.66
N THR A 70 9.17 6.70 22.86
CA THR A 70 8.25 5.70 22.30
C THR A 70 8.02 5.90 20.81
N GLU A 71 8.00 4.80 20.05
CA GLU A 71 7.70 4.80 18.62
C GLU A 71 6.19 4.74 18.36
N VAL A 72 5.72 5.63 17.49
CA VAL A 72 4.32 5.70 17.08
C VAL A 72 4.23 5.52 15.58
N PRO A 73 3.44 4.56 15.09
CA PRO A 73 3.27 4.38 13.66
C PRO A 73 2.60 5.63 13.08
N ARG A 74 3.22 6.20 12.05
CA ARG A 74 2.68 7.35 11.33
C ARG A 74 1.72 6.84 10.25
N THR A 75 0.50 7.37 10.24
CA THR A 75 -0.46 7.07 9.18
C THR A 75 -0.09 7.78 7.89
N ILE A 76 -0.16 7.06 6.77
CA ILE A 76 0.17 7.58 5.44
C ILE A 76 -1.06 7.46 4.53
N HIS A 77 -1.22 8.40 3.62
CA HIS A 77 -2.24 8.31 2.58
C HIS A 77 -1.75 7.39 1.44
N PRO A 78 -2.59 6.47 0.92
CA PRO A 78 -2.21 5.51 -0.13
C PRO A 78 -1.64 6.17 -1.40
N SER A 79 -2.05 7.41 -1.74
CA SER A 79 -1.52 8.14 -2.90
C SER A 79 -0.05 8.56 -2.79
N ASN A 80 0.53 8.55 -1.59
CA ASN A 80 1.93 8.91 -1.35
C ASN A 80 2.87 7.71 -1.45
N VAL A 81 2.35 6.56 -1.89
CA VAL A 81 2.99 5.27 -1.77
C VAL A 81 2.91 4.53 -3.11
N VAL A 82 3.93 3.70 -3.39
CA VAL A 82 3.99 2.81 -4.55
C VAL A 82 4.11 1.37 -4.06
N ILE A 83 3.32 0.47 -4.63
CA ILE A 83 3.39 -0.96 -4.31
C ILE A 83 4.59 -1.56 -5.03
N VAL A 84 5.50 -2.18 -4.28
CA VAL A 84 6.71 -2.84 -4.80
C VAL A 84 6.48 -4.33 -4.97
N LYS A 85 5.80 -4.97 -4.01
CA LYS A 85 5.43 -6.38 -4.05
C LYS A 85 3.99 -6.55 -3.60
N LEU A 86 3.26 -7.42 -4.29
CA LEU A 86 1.89 -7.79 -3.96
C LEU A 86 1.89 -9.14 -3.26
N GLU A 87 1.06 -9.27 -2.22
CA GLU A 87 0.76 -10.56 -1.61
C GLU A 87 -0.51 -11.14 -2.24
N LEU A 88 -0.38 -12.27 -2.93
CA LEU A 88 -1.45 -12.92 -3.71
C LEU A 88 -2.03 -14.15 -3.01
N GLU A 89 -2.11 -14.16 -1.68
CA GLU A 89 -2.69 -15.29 -0.94
C GLU A 89 -4.20 -15.50 -1.21
N ASP A 90 -4.90 -14.45 -1.63
CA ASP A 90 -6.34 -14.47 -1.88
C ASP A 90 -6.64 -14.85 -3.34
N ALA A 91 -7.25 -16.02 -3.53
CA ALA A 91 -7.63 -16.55 -4.85
C ALA A 91 -8.55 -15.60 -5.64
N GLU A 92 -9.39 -14.79 -4.98
CA GLU A 92 -10.20 -13.79 -5.68
C GLU A 92 -9.37 -12.58 -6.12
N ARG A 93 -8.34 -12.22 -5.34
CA ARG A 93 -7.41 -11.15 -5.70
C ARG A 93 -6.60 -11.54 -6.93
N GLU A 94 -6.11 -12.77 -6.98
CA GLU A 94 -5.38 -13.33 -8.11
C GLU A 94 -6.24 -13.33 -9.38
N LYS A 95 -7.46 -13.89 -9.32
CA LYS A 95 -8.42 -13.85 -10.45
C LYS A 95 -8.68 -12.44 -10.98
N ILE A 96 -8.71 -11.41 -10.12
CA ILE A 96 -8.92 -10.01 -10.55
C ILE A 96 -7.72 -9.47 -11.36
N PHE A 97 -6.52 -9.96 -11.08
CA PHE A 97 -5.33 -9.62 -11.86
C PHE A 97 -5.26 -10.43 -13.16
N GLU A 98 -5.55 -11.74 -13.10
CA GLU A 98 -5.53 -12.64 -14.27
C GLU A 98 -6.56 -12.26 -15.35
N ARG A 99 -7.81 -11.94 -14.95
CA ARG A 99 -8.90 -11.57 -15.88
C ARG A 99 -8.61 -10.41 -16.83
N ARG A 100 -7.54 -9.65 -16.60
CA ARG A 100 -7.17 -8.48 -17.41
C ARG A 100 -5.75 -8.53 -17.96
N SER A 101 -4.95 -9.52 -17.57
CA SER A 101 -3.63 -9.74 -18.16
C SER A 101 -3.71 -10.41 -19.53
N GLU A 102 -4.81 -11.14 -19.79
CA GLU A 102 -5.25 -11.55 -21.13
C GLU A 102 -5.70 -10.35 -21.99
#